data_AF-A0A2N5ZQY7-F1
#
_entry.id   AF-A0A2N5ZQY7-F1
#
_cell.length_a   1.000
_cell.length_b   1.000
_cell.length_c   1.000
_cell.angle_alpha   90.00
_cell.angle_beta   90.00
_cell.angle_gamma   90.00
#
_symmetry.space_group_name_H-M   'P 1'
#
loop_
_entity.id
_entity.type
_entity.pdbx_description
1 polymer ?
#
loop_
_entity_poly.entity_id
_entity_poly.type
_entity_poly.pdbx_seq_one_letter_code
_entity_poly.pdbx_strand_id
1 'polypeptide(L)'
;MGFAPDGSGAYTRDIAAALRNYFDYSSEVYWASSTEDDAWVELLKSELDQGRPISYGGNNCVDVGHAFNLDGYNSSNAFHVNWGWSGSYNGYFQIASLTPNGSDYSKNAKAVLNIQPMDHSPYDIELSSTDVKSNTPVDSMFAIIHVSDPDEDDVHDLTVIGTKAVLGEGYCPFYIDGDTLRISEIIDSELYSKIYIEITAIDLQGNEYKEQFTLNIIKENSPPTGISISNLVIDDTLDIGSYVGKFTTIDPDDVDTFTYVFETSTNPEISKDNDKFSIKNDSLFTNYEFIDYKDATCIIYVKSSDHKGESIAKHFSFTINKTTSFNPLTDKETKFRIYPNPVVDYLNISLQADSRTIKIFDVVGNLKSVLYNKSNEVKIDFGNFKNGLYIIRIEMNDGSTSTDKVLKKD
;
A
#
# COMPACT_ATOMS: atom_id res chain seq x y z
N MET A 1 -59.10 28.32 20.24
CA MET A 1 -59.40 27.03 20.88
C MET A 1 -60.23 27.25 22.14
N GLY A 2 -61.15 26.33 22.42
CA GLY A 2 -61.86 26.23 23.69
C GLY A 2 -61.56 24.88 24.34
N PHE A 3 -61.44 24.85 25.66
CA PHE A 3 -61.26 23.63 26.43
C PHE A 3 -62.21 23.63 27.64
N ALA A 4 -62.80 22.47 27.91
CA ALA A 4 -63.70 22.18 29.01
C ALA A 4 -63.36 20.78 29.58
N PRO A 5 -63.78 20.45 30.81
CA PRO A 5 -63.50 19.15 31.43
C PRO A 5 -63.99 17.93 30.61
N ASP A 6 -64.96 18.15 29.73
CA ASP A 6 -65.63 17.16 28.89
C ASP A 6 -65.31 17.28 27.40
N GLY A 7 -64.40 18.18 27.00
CA GLY A 7 -63.97 18.28 25.61
C GLY A 7 -63.10 19.48 25.28
N SER A 8 -62.43 19.41 24.14
CA SER A 8 -61.72 20.54 23.54
C SER A 8 -62.17 20.74 22.09
N GLY A 9 -62.02 21.96 21.59
CA GLY A 9 -62.42 22.34 20.24
C GLY A 9 -61.48 23.35 19.60
N ALA A 10 -61.20 23.13 18.32
CA ALA A 10 -60.44 24.01 17.44
C ALA A 10 -61.18 24.18 16.10
N TYR A 11 -60.87 25.24 15.36
CA TYR A 11 -61.45 25.44 14.03
C TYR A 11 -60.60 24.75 12.97
N THR A 12 -61.24 24.09 11.99
CA THR A 12 -60.55 23.47 10.84
C THR A 12 -59.62 24.44 10.10
N ARG A 13 -59.93 25.74 10.08
CA ARG A 13 -59.07 26.77 9.47
C ARG A 13 -57.73 26.97 10.17
N ASP A 14 -57.64 26.61 11.45
CA ASP A 14 -56.42 26.77 12.25
C ASP A 14 -55.41 25.65 11.95
N ILE A 15 -55.86 24.52 11.37
CA ILE A 15 -55.04 23.35 11.06
C ILE A 15 -53.93 23.71 10.05
N ALA A 16 -54.26 24.42 8.97
CA ALA A 16 -53.27 24.80 7.95
C ALA A 16 -52.15 25.67 8.53
N ALA A 17 -52.45 26.57 9.46
CA ALA A 17 -51.44 27.36 10.15
C ALA A 17 -50.62 26.51 11.13
N ALA A 18 -51.27 25.56 11.81
CA ALA A 18 -50.58 24.66 12.74
C ALA A 18 -49.58 23.74 12.02
N LEU A 19 -50.00 23.12 10.91
CA LEU A 19 -49.17 22.22 10.10
C LEU A 19 -47.89 22.93 9.64
N ARG A 20 -48.02 24.15 9.11
CA ARG A 20 -46.89 24.96 8.63
C ARG A 20 -45.95 25.42 9.73
N ASN A 21 -46.50 25.85 10.86
CA ASN A 21 -45.69 26.52 11.89
C ASN A 21 -45.08 25.57 12.92
N TYR A 22 -45.61 24.35 13.05
CA TYR A 22 -45.28 23.48 14.18
C TYR A 22 -45.05 22.00 13.82
N PHE A 23 -45.40 21.56 12.60
CA PHE A 23 -45.32 20.15 12.22
C PHE A 23 -44.50 19.90 10.95
N ASP A 24 -43.81 20.92 10.43
CA ASP A 24 -42.89 20.77 9.30
C ASP A 24 -43.56 20.31 8.01
N TYR A 25 -44.75 20.86 7.74
CA TYR A 25 -45.45 20.68 6.47
C TYR A 25 -45.22 21.87 5.56
N SER A 26 -45.32 21.63 4.25
CA SER A 26 -45.15 22.62 3.20
C SER A 26 -45.86 23.94 3.49
N SER A 27 -45.17 25.06 3.24
CA SER A 27 -45.72 26.41 3.40
C SER A 27 -46.96 26.70 2.53
N GLU A 28 -47.15 25.87 1.50
CA GLU A 28 -48.27 25.88 0.56
C GLU A 28 -49.51 25.13 1.06
N VAL A 29 -49.51 24.55 2.28
CA VAL A 29 -50.72 24.03 2.92
C VAL A 29 -51.72 25.17 3.15
N TYR A 30 -52.96 24.99 2.72
CA TYR A 30 -54.00 26.01 2.85
C TYR A 30 -55.36 25.45 3.27
N TRP A 31 -56.17 26.34 3.82
CA TRP A 31 -57.57 26.06 4.14
C TRP A 31 -58.47 26.63 3.05
N ALA A 32 -59.45 25.83 2.62
CA ALA A 32 -60.47 26.23 1.68
C ALA A 32 -61.87 25.83 2.16
N SER A 33 -62.88 26.52 1.64
CA SER A 33 -64.28 26.16 1.82
C SER A 33 -65.01 26.27 0.51
N SER A 34 -66.00 25.40 0.29
CA SER A 34 -66.80 25.40 -0.92
C SER A 34 -68.29 25.35 -0.62
N THR A 35 -69.07 25.92 -1.54
CA THR A 35 -70.52 25.71 -1.68
C THR A 35 -70.88 25.14 -3.06
N GLU A 36 -69.88 24.83 -3.90
CA GLU A 36 -70.00 24.25 -5.24
C GLU A 36 -69.62 22.77 -5.22
N ASP A 37 -70.37 21.92 -5.91
CA ASP A 37 -70.28 20.47 -5.71
C ASP A 37 -69.27 19.78 -6.66
N ASP A 38 -69.26 20.07 -7.97
CA ASP A 38 -68.45 19.31 -8.93
C ASP A 38 -66.96 19.70 -8.92
N ALA A 39 -66.64 21.00 -9.04
CA ALA A 39 -65.25 21.47 -9.04
C ALA A 39 -64.55 21.17 -7.70
N TRP A 40 -65.31 21.19 -6.61
CA TRP A 40 -64.81 20.81 -5.29
C TRP A 40 -64.48 19.32 -5.21
N VAL A 41 -65.36 18.45 -5.71
CA VAL A 41 -65.09 17.00 -5.78
C VAL A 41 -63.84 16.71 -6.59
N GLU A 42 -63.65 17.35 -7.74
CA GLU A 42 -62.45 17.16 -8.55
C GLU A 42 -61.17 17.67 -7.86
N LEU A 43 -61.24 18.79 -7.15
CA LEU A 43 -60.13 19.27 -6.32
C LEU A 43 -59.77 18.25 -5.23
N LEU A 44 -60.75 17.72 -4.49
CA LEU A 44 -60.50 16.72 -3.45
C LEU A 44 -59.90 15.43 -4.01
N LYS A 45 -60.36 14.98 -5.18
CA LYS A 45 -59.75 13.82 -5.87
C LYS A 45 -58.32 14.10 -6.26
N SER A 46 -58.03 15.29 -6.79
CA SER A 46 -56.67 15.65 -7.23
C SER A 46 -55.64 15.63 -6.09
N GLU A 47 -56.06 15.89 -4.86
CA GLU A 47 -55.21 15.72 -3.66
C GLU A 47 -54.97 14.24 -3.36
N LEU A 48 -56.02 13.43 -3.36
CA LEU A 48 -55.94 11.99 -3.09
C LEU A 48 -55.15 11.25 -4.16
N ASP A 49 -55.24 11.67 -5.43
CA ASP A 49 -54.45 11.14 -6.54
C ASP A 49 -52.95 11.45 -6.35
N GLN A 50 -52.62 12.54 -5.65
CA GLN A 50 -51.26 12.89 -5.23
C GLN A 50 -50.86 12.25 -3.89
N GLY A 51 -51.68 11.34 -3.35
CA GLY A 51 -51.42 10.68 -2.07
C GLY A 51 -51.59 11.57 -0.85
N ARG A 52 -52.18 12.76 -1.00
CA ARG A 52 -52.39 13.72 0.10
C ARG A 52 -53.74 13.50 0.77
N PRO A 53 -53.80 13.00 2.02
CA PRO A 53 -55.05 12.92 2.76
C PRO A 53 -55.56 14.32 3.11
N ILE A 54 -56.87 14.45 3.25
CA ILE A 54 -57.53 15.74 3.44
C ILE A 54 -58.16 15.78 4.83
N SER A 55 -57.81 16.80 5.62
CA SER A 55 -58.60 17.13 6.82
C SER A 55 -59.83 17.90 6.39
N TYR A 56 -61.00 17.30 6.59
CA TYR A 56 -62.28 17.81 6.12
C TYR A 56 -63.19 18.15 7.30
N GLY A 57 -64.06 19.13 7.09
CA GLY A 57 -65.03 19.56 8.08
C GLY A 57 -66.35 19.91 7.43
N GLY A 58 -67.43 19.58 8.11
CA GLY A 58 -68.78 19.87 7.68
C GLY A 58 -69.76 19.90 8.83
N ASN A 59 -70.98 20.36 8.57
CA ASN A 59 -72.03 20.49 9.56
C ASN A 59 -73.42 20.32 8.92
N ASN A 60 -74.45 20.42 9.75
CA ASN A 60 -75.87 20.36 9.33
C ASN A 60 -76.50 21.76 9.14
N CYS A 61 -75.72 22.85 9.13
CA CYS A 61 -76.16 24.25 9.17
C CYS A 61 -76.94 24.69 10.43
N VAL A 62 -77.07 23.85 11.46
CA VAL A 62 -77.88 24.14 12.65
C VAL A 62 -77.03 24.14 13.91
N ASP A 63 -76.60 22.97 14.37
CA ASP A 63 -76.06 22.76 15.72
C ASP A 63 -75.02 21.64 15.83
N VAL A 64 -74.82 20.86 14.77
CA VAL A 64 -73.89 19.72 14.77
C VAL A 64 -72.84 19.94 13.69
N GLY A 65 -71.57 19.96 14.08
CA GLY A 65 -70.42 20.01 13.19
C GLY A 65 -69.37 18.99 13.60
N HIS A 66 -68.59 18.52 12.62
CA HIS A 66 -67.54 17.54 12.85
C HIS A 66 -66.37 17.75 11.90
N ALA A 67 -65.18 17.32 12.32
CA ALA A 67 -63.98 17.28 11.51
C ALA A 67 -63.49 15.82 11.41
N PHE A 68 -63.13 15.40 10.21
CA PHE A 68 -62.84 14.02 9.84
C PHE A 68 -61.86 14.00 8.66
N ASN A 69 -61.33 12.83 8.31
CA ASN A 69 -60.34 12.72 7.23
C ASN A 69 -60.95 12.05 6.00
N LEU A 70 -60.58 12.54 4.82
CA LEU A 70 -60.76 11.85 3.56
C LEU A 70 -59.40 11.28 3.14
N ASP A 71 -59.33 9.98 2.88
CA ASP A 71 -58.08 9.24 2.62
C ASP A 71 -58.16 8.33 1.38
N GLY A 72 -59.23 8.45 0.59
CA GLY A 72 -59.38 7.75 -0.67
C GLY A 72 -60.73 8.02 -1.33
N TYR A 73 -60.90 7.52 -2.55
CA TYR A 73 -62.19 7.52 -3.24
C TYR A 73 -62.30 6.27 -4.13
N ASN A 74 -63.52 5.95 -4.57
CA ASN A 74 -63.79 4.78 -5.41
C ASN A 74 -64.36 5.16 -6.78
N SER A 75 -64.56 4.15 -7.64
CA SER A 75 -65.08 4.32 -9.00
C SER A 75 -66.48 4.92 -9.09
N SER A 76 -67.20 5.02 -7.96
CA SER A 76 -68.53 5.62 -7.87
C SER A 76 -68.48 7.07 -7.34
N ASN A 77 -67.31 7.71 -7.35
CA ASN A 77 -67.06 9.05 -6.78
C ASN A 77 -67.38 9.18 -5.29
N ALA A 78 -67.51 8.07 -4.56
CA ALA A 78 -67.65 8.11 -3.11
C ALA A 78 -66.26 8.19 -2.48
N PHE A 79 -66.10 9.03 -1.47
CA PHE A 79 -64.87 9.22 -0.71
C PHE A 79 -64.87 8.31 0.51
N HIS A 80 -63.74 7.66 0.78
CA HIS A 80 -63.54 6.98 2.04
C HIS A 80 -63.37 8.03 3.14
N VAL A 81 -64.19 7.90 4.19
CA VAL A 81 -64.22 8.83 5.32
C VAL A 81 -63.77 8.09 6.56
N ASN A 82 -62.72 8.61 7.19
CA ASN A 82 -62.34 8.25 8.53
C ASN A 82 -62.94 9.27 9.51
N TRP A 83 -64.01 8.87 10.20
CA TRP A 83 -64.77 9.75 11.09
C TRP A 83 -64.05 10.06 12.40
N GLY A 84 -62.92 9.40 12.69
CA GLY A 84 -62.21 9.57 13.97
C GLY A 84 -62.91 8.93 15.17
N TRP A 85 -63.94 8.10 14.96
CA TRP A 85 -64.68 7.39 16.01
C TRP A 85 -64.20 5.95 16.18
N SER A 86 -62.89 5.75 16.27
CA SER A 86 -62.27 4.43 16.44
C SER A 86 -62.72 3.40 15.40
N GLY A 87 -62.90 3.83 14.15
CA GLY A 87 -63.36 3.01 13.02
C GLY A 87 -64.88 2.91 12.88
N SER A 88 -65.66 3.36 13.86
CA SER A 88 -67.11 3.34 13.76
C SER A 88 -67.60 4.22 12.60
N TYR A 89 -68.44 3.64 11.75
CA TYR A 89 -69.00 4.26 10.53
C TYR A 89 -67.98 4.64 9.44
N ASN A 90 -66.71 4.26 9.57
CA ASN A 90 -65.75 4.47 8.48
C ASN A 90 -66.22 3.72 7.23
N GLY A 91 -66.03 4.34 6.07
CA GLY A 91 -66.50 3.78 4.81
C GLY A 91 -66.66 4.83 3.73
N TYR A 92 -67.31 4.44 2.63
CA TYR A 92 -67.46 5.28 1.45
C TYR A 92 -68.76 6.09 1.50
N PHE A 93 -68.64 7.41 1.36
CA PHE A 93 -69.76 8.36 1.35
C PHE A 93 -69.67 9.29 0.15
N GLN A 94 -70.83 9.73 -0.34
CA GLN A 94 -70.88 10.84 -1.30
C GLN A 94 -70.63 12.15 -0.53
N ILE A 95 -69.84 13.09 -1.07
CA ILE A 95 -69.59 14.39 -0.41
C ILE A 95 -70.90 15.15 -0.16
N ALA A 96 -71.87 15.01 -1.07
CA ALA A 96 -73.21 15.58 -0.92
C ALA A 96 -74.08 14.88 0.14
N SER A 97 -73.66 13.73 0.68
CA SER A 97 -74.42 12.90 1.62
C SER A 97 -73.50 12.25 2.66
N LEU A 98 -73.04 13.07 3.61
CA LEU A 98 -72.14 12.71 4.70
C LEU A 98 -72.94 12.40 5.96
N THR A 99 -73.72 11.31 5.95
CA THR A 99 -74.72 11.01 6.99
C THR A 99 -74.42 9.77 7.86
N PRO A 100 -73.30 9.71 8.62
CA PRO A 100 -73.05 8.60 9.51
C PRO A 100 -74.02 8.68 10.70
N ASN A 101 -74.61 7.54 11.07
CA ASN A 101 -75.51 7.43 12.22
C ASN A 101 -76.70 8.42 12.24
N GLY A 102 -77.16 8.88 11.06
CA GLY A 102 -78.35 9.74 10.93
C GLY A 102 -78.13 11.25 11.09
N SER A 103 -76.91 11.71 11.39
CA SER A 103 -76.54 13.14 11.38
C SER A 103 -75.88 13.53 10.07
N ASP A 104 -76.23 14.67 9.46
CA ASP A 104 -75.67 15.15 8.19
C ASP A 104 -74.51 16.12 8.41
N TYR A 105 -73.35 15.84 7.79
CA TYR A 105 -72.16 16.69 7.78
C TYR A 105 -71.81 17.19 6.37
N SER A 106 -72.73 17.12 5.40
CA SER A 106 -72.48 17.51 4.01
C SER A 106 -72.47 19.02 3.76
N LYS A 107 -72.87 19.85 4.73
CA LYS A 107 -73.00 21.29 4.54
C LYS A 107 -71.79 22.06 5.06
N ASN A 108 -71.57 23.25 4.49
CA ASN A 108 -70.46 24.15 4.82
C ASN A 108 -69.11 23.42 4.77
N ALA A 109 -68.83 22.81 3.61
CA ALA A 109 -67.60 22.08 3.33
C ALA A 109 -66.35 22.92 3.62
N LYS A 110 -65.41 22.32 4.33
CA LYS A 110 -64.12 22.90 4.69
C LYS A 110 -63.07 21.83 4.49
N ALA A 111 -61.98 22.16 3.82
CA ALA A 111 -60.86 21.25 3.68
C ALA A 111 -59.54 21.97 3.98
N VAL A 112 -58.59 21.22 4.50
CA VAL A 112 -57.18 21.57 4.49
C VAL A 112 -56.55 20.77 3.37
N LEU A 113 -56.00 21.47 2.40
CA LEU A 113 -55.49 20.93 1.15
C LEU A 113 -53.98 21.16 1.08
N ASN A 114 -53.33 20.44 0.16
CA ASN A 114 -51.90 20.44 -0.07
C ASN A 114 -51.08 19.99 1.16
N ILE A 115 -51.63 19.04 1.93
CA ILE A 115 -50.97 18.45 3.09
C ILE A 115 -49.85 17.52 2.60
N GLN A 116 -48.63 18.04 2.60
CA GLN A 116 -47.40 17.30 2.28
C GLN A 116 -46.24 17.78 3.17
N PRO A 117 -45.23 16.93 3.43
CA PRO A 117 -44.03 17.32 4.16
C PRO A 117 -43.40 18.60 3.59
N MET A 118 -42.70 19.33 4.46
CA MET A 118 -41.80 20.40 4.01
C MET A 118 -40.60 19.76 3.32
N ASP A 119 -40.25 20.32 2.18
CA ASP A 119 -39.04 20.00 1.43
C ASP A 119 -37.86 20.77 2.04
N HIS A 120 -36.77 20.07 2.28
CA HIS A 120 -35.53 20.57 2.86
C HIS A 120 -34.40 20.42 1.87
N SER A 121 -33.49 21.40 1.87
CA SER A 121 -32.30 21.29 1.02
C SER A 121 -31.29 20.33 1.64
N PRO A 122 -30.52 19.60 0.81
CA PRO A 122 -29.35 18.86 1.29
C PRO A 122 -28.38 19.82 1.99
N TYR A 123 -27.67 19.33 2.99
CA TYR A 123 -26.81 20.18 3.84
C TYR A 123 -25.38 19.70 4.01
N ASP A 124 -25.04 18.50 3.53
CA ASP A 124 -23.68 17.97 3.62
C ASP A 124 -23.39 16.94 2.52
N ILE A 125 -22.12 16.85 2.13
CA ILE A 125 -21.60 15.81 1.24
C ILE A 125 -20.30 15.30 1.86
N GLU A 126 -20.23 13.99 2.09
CA GLU A 126 -19.03 13.31 2.57
C GLU A 126 -18.50 12.33 1.52
N LEU A 127 -17.17 12.22 1.44
CA LEU A 127 -16.49 11.18 0.67
C LEU A 127 -15.90 10.13 1.60
N SER A 128 -16.04 8.86 1.24
CA SER A 128 -15.43 7.75 2.00
C SER A 128 -13.90 7.79 2.05
N SER A 129 -13.26 8.53 1.13
CA SER A 129 -11.81 8.76 1.10
C SER A 129 -11.49 10.06 0.36
N THR A 130 -10.35 10.68 0.72
CA THR A 130 -9.75 11.80 -0.02
C THR A 130 -8.36 11.46 -0.58
N ASP A 131 -7.88 10.24 -0.36
CA ASP A 131 -6.57 9.77 -0.86
C ASP A 131 -6.76 8.87 -2.08
N VAL A 132 -6.36 9.38 -3.24
CA VAL A 132 -6.46 8.71 -4.54
C VAL A 132 -5.11 8.06 -4.85
N LYS A 133 -5.13 6.75 -5.11
CA LYS A 133 -3.93 6.03 -5.55
C LYS A 133 -3.57 6.40 -6.98
N SER A 134 -2.34 6.84 -7.20
CA SER A 134 -1.82 7.09 -8.55
C SER A 134 -1.81 5.81 -9.38
N ASN A 135 -1.88 5.91 -10.70
CA ASN A 135 -1.87 4.77 -11.61
C ASN A 135 -3.03 3.77 -11.42
N THR A 136 -4.06 4.16 -10.67
CA THR A 136 -5.29 3.37 -10.56
C THR A 136 -5.95 3.23 -11.95
N PRO A 137 -6.36 2.02 -12.36
CA PRO A 137 -7.01 1.82 -13.65
C PRO A 137 -8.28 2.66 -13.82
N VAL A 138 -8.56 3.08 -15.05
CA VAL A 138 -9.83 3.71 -15.44
C VAL A 138 -11.01 2.83 -15.04
N ASP A 139 -12.13 3.45 -14.66
CA ASP A 139 -13.35 2.81 -14.16
C ASP A 139 -13.17 2.11 -12.80
N SER A 140 -12.05 2.31 -12.11
CA SER A 140 -11.96 1.91 -10.71
C SER A 140 -12.82 2.83 -9.83
N MET A 141 -13.51 2.25 -8.86
CA MET A 141 -14.17 2.99 -7.80
C MET A 141 -13.11 3.67 -6.92
N PHE A 142 -13.21 4.99 -6.74
CA PHE A 142 -12.35 5.75 -5.86
C PHE A 142 -12.99 5.94 -4.47
N ALA A 143 -14.20 6.48 -4.41
CA ALA A 143 -14.89 6.78 -3.16
C ALA A 143 -16.41 6.61 -3.30
N ILE A 144 -17.09 6.40 -2.19
CA ILE A 144 -18.55 6.51 -2.06
C ILE A 144 -18.87 7.95 -1.63
N ILE A 145 -19.92 8.51 -2.21
CA ILE A 145 -20.48 9.83 -1.93
C ILE A 145 -21.69 9.63 -1.02
N HIS A 146 -21.69 10.29 0.12
CA HIS A 146 -22.83 10.32 1.04
C HIS A 146 -23.38 11.74 1.11
N VAL A 147 -24.65 11.93 0.77
CA VAL A 147 -25.36 13.21 0.91
C VAL A 147 -26.20 13.14 2.17
N SER A 148 -26.11 14.16 3.03
CA SER A 148 -27.02 14.30 4.17
C SER A 148 -28.14 15.26 3.81
N ASP A 149 -29.37 14.75 3.92
CA ASP A 149 -30.61 15.45 3.65
C ASP A 149 -31.59 15.17 4.80
N PRO A 150 -32.31 16.17 5.33
CA PRO A 150 -33.32 15.93 6.36
C PRO A 150 -34.49 15.05 5.87
N ASP A 151 -34.72 14.97 4.56
CA ASP A 151 -35.82 14.22 3.97
C ASP A 151 -35.36 12.78 3.67
N GLU A 152 -35.79 11.81 4.51
CA GLU A 152 -35.27 10.43 4.53
C GLU A 152 -35.47 9.64 3.21
N ASP A 153 -36.42 10.04 2.38
CA ASP A 153 -36.75 9.37 1.11
C ASP A 153 -36.23 10.12 -0.13
N ASP A 154 -35.46 11.20 0.06
CA ASP A 154 -34.95 12.01 -1.03
C ASP A 154 -33.81 11.33 -1.80
N VAL A 155 -33.84 11.53 -3.12
CA VAL A 155 -32.83 11.03 -4.05
C VAL A 155 -32.15 12.23 -4.70
N HIS A 156 -30.81 12.19 -4.75
CA HIS A 156 -30.01 13.30 -5.25
C HIS A 156 -29.40 13.00 -6.62
N ASP A 157 -29.57 13.92 -7.54
CA ASP A 157 -28.78 13.98 -8.76
C ASP A 157 -27.40 14.58 -8.43
N LEU A 158 -26.35 13.82 -8.72
CA LEU A 158 -24.98 14.18 -8.38
C LEU A 158 -24.18 14.58 -9.62
N THR A 159 -23.40 15.67 -9.50
CA THR A 159 -22.42 16.06 -10.52
C THR A 159 -21.07 16.37 -9.89
N VAL A 160 -19.99 16.20 -10.66
CA VAL A 160 -18.62 16.53 -10.24
C VAL A 160 -17.94 17.38 -11.29
N ILE A 161 -17.26 18.42 -10.84
CA ILE A 161 -16.43 19.29 -11.68
C ILE A 161 -15.06 19.52 -11.03
N GLY A 162 -14.07 19.87 -11.84
CA GLY A 162 -12.77 20.34 -11.35
C GLY A 162 -12.88 21.82 -11.00
N THR A 163 -12.30 22.23 -9.88
CA THR A 163 -12.33 23.65 -9.45
C THR A 163 -11.01 24.37 -9.64
N LYS A 164 -9.93 23.63 -9.89
CA LYS A 164 -8.61 24.20 -10.14
C LYS A 164 -7.91 23.46 -11.28
N ALA A 165 -7.18 24.23 -12.07
CA ALA A 165 -6.37 23.73 -13.17
C ALA A 165 -4.92 24.15 -13.01
N VAL A 166 -4.02 23.38 -13.63
CA VAL A 166 -2.63 23.80 -13.84
C VAL A 166 -2.52 24.68 -15.11
N LEU A 167 -3.51 24.70 -16.02
CA LEU A 167 -3.43 25.40 -17.32
C LEU A 167 -4.76 25.93 -17.93
N GLY A 168 -5.86 26.07 -17.18
CA GLY A 168 -7.14 26.53 -17.76
C GLY A 168 -8.39 26.11 -16.99
N GLU A 169 -9.35 25.46 -17.67
CA GLU A 169 -10.55 24.90 -17.02
C GLU A 169 -10.19 23.81 -16.01
N GLY A 170 -11.04 23.66 -14.98
CA GLY A 170 -10.79 22.77 -13.86
C GLY A 170 -10.52 21.33 -14.28
N TYR A 171 -9.47 20.73 -13.73
CA TYR A 171 -9.08 19.36 -14.03
C TYR A 171 -9.89 18.38 -13.16
N CYS A 172 -10.61 17.46 -13.80
CA CYS A 172 -11.45 16.47 -13.12
C CYS A 172 -11.31 15.08 -13.78
N PRO A 173 -10.36 14.24 -13.32
CA PRO A 173 -10.20 12.86 -13.80
C PRO A 173 -11.21 11.91 -13.13
N PHE A 174 -12.42 12.39 -12.86
CA PHE A 174 -13.46 11.64 -12.16
C PHE A 174 -14.82 11.79 -12.83
N TYR A 175 -15.67 10.78 -12.65
CA TYR A 175 -17.10 10.83 -12.97
C TYR A 175 -17.89 10.13 -11.88
N ILE A 176 -19.19 10.40 -11.83
CA ILE A 176 -20.09 9.78 -10.86
C ILE A 176 -20.91 8.70 -11.56
N ASP A 177 -21.04 7.55 -10.89
CA ASP A 177 -21.92 6.45 -11.27
C ASP A 177 -22.68 5.97 -10.02
N GLY A 178 -23.97 6.29 -9.97
CA GLY A 178 -24.78 6.15 -8.75
C GLY A 178 -24.23 7.02 -7.62
N ASP A 179 -23.93 6.39 -6.49
CA ASP A 179 -23.32 7.00 -5.30
C ASP A 179 -21.79 6.89 -5.29
N THR A 180 -21.16 6.48 -6.41
CA THR A 180 -19.72 6.26 -6.46
C THR A 180 -19.00 7.30 -7.32
N LEU A 181 -17.89 7.82 -6.81
CA LEU A 181 -16.93 8.61 -7.56
C LEU A 181 -15.89 7.65 -8.18
N ARG A 182 -15.76 7.66 -9.50
CA ARG A 182 -14.94 6.71 -10.28
C ARG A 182 -13.89 7.43 -11.11
N ILE A 183 -12.79 6.74 -11.39
CA ILE A 183 -11.65 7.26 -12.15
C ILE A 183 -11.96 7.29 -13.66
N SER A 184 -11.91 8.46 -14.31
CA SER A 184 -12.09 8.58 -15.76
C SER A 184 -10.80 8.46 -16.58
N GLU A 185 -9.65 8.75 -15.96
CA GLU A 185 -8.33 8.67 -16.59
C GLU A 185 -7.23 8.33 -15.57
N ILE A 186 -6.11 7.81 -16.05
CA ILE A 186 -4.98 7.45 -15.19
C ILE A 186 -4.33 8.72 -14.64
N ILE A 187 -4.19 8.80 -13.32
CA ILE A 187 -3.60 9.94 -12.62
C ILE A 187 -2.14 9.61 -12.26
N ASP A 188 -1.21 10.40 -12.78
CA ASP A 188 0.22 10.30 -12.49
C ASP A 188 0.60 11.22 -11.31
N SER A 189 1.17 10.62 -10.24
CA SER A 189 1.64 11.35 -9.06
C SER A 189 2.81 12.30 -9.35
N GLU A 190 3.54 12.09 -10.44
CA GLU A 190 4.63 12.97 -10.87
C GLU A 190 4.09 14.29 -11.47
N LEU A 191 2.85 14.29 -11.97
CA LEU A 191 2.17 15.46 -12.52
C LEU A 191 1.28 16.15 -11.49
N TYR A 192 0.61 15.37 -10.63
CA TYR A 192 -0.37 15.86 -9.68
C TYR A 192 -0.10 15.29 -8.29
N SER A 193 0.17 16.16 -7.32
CA SER A 193 0.17 15.79 -5.89
C SER A 193 -1.19 15.99 -5.22
N LYS A 194 -2.03 16.87 -5.80
CA LYS A 194 -3.38 17.17 -5.34
C LYS A 194 -4.32 17.49 -6.50
N ILE A 195 -5.59 17.15 -6.35
CA ILE A 195 -6.68 17.53 -7.27
C ILE A 195 -7.79 18.21 -6.48
N TYR A 196 -8.42 19.20 -7.07
CA TYR A 196 -9.49 19.99 -6.45
C TYR A 196 -10.76 19.78 -7.25
N ILE A 197 -11.80 19.24 -6.59
CA ILE A 197 -13.10 18.99 -7.19
C ILE A 197 -14.20 19.68 -6.39
N GLU A 198 -15.35 19.85 -7.01
CA GLU A 198 -16.60 20.24 -6.37
C GLU A 198 -17.67 19.22 -6.77
N ILE A 199 -18.39 18.72 -5.77
CA ILE A 199 -19.53 17.84 -5.98
C ILE A 199 -20.78 18.66 -5.68
N THR A 200 -21.75 18.57 -6.58
CA THR A 200 -23.08 19.18 -6.43
C THR A 200 -24.11 18.08 -6.27
N ALA A 201 -24.94 18.19 -5.23
CA ALA A 201 -26.13 17.37 -5.02
C ALA A 201 -27.38 18.22 -5.26
N ILE A 202 -28.30 17.73 -6.07
CA ILE A 202 -29.59 18.37 -6.38
C ILE A 202 -30.70 17.40 -5.99
N ASP A 203 -31.60 17.81 -5.11
CA ASP A 203 -32.78 17.02 -4.75
C ASP A 203 -33.87 17.02 -5.86
N LEU A 204 -34.95 16.26 -5.67
CA LEU A 204 -36.04 16.15 -6.65
C LEU A 204 -36.80 17.47 -6.86
N GLN A 205 -36.70 18.38 -5.91
CA GLN A 205 -37.36 19.69 -5.90
C GLN A 205 -36.47 20.79 -6.51
N GLY A 206 -35.20 20.47 -6.77
CA GLY A 206 -34.21 21.34 -7.38
C GLY A 206 -33.42 22.18 -6.39
N ASN A 207 -33.49 21.92 -5.07
CA ASN A 207 -32.56 22.56 -4.15
C ASN A 207 -31.18 21.93 -4.29
N GLU A 208 -30.15 22.76 -4.08
CA GLU A 208 -28.77 22.43 -4.43
C GLU A 208 -27.85 22.62 -3.23
N TYR A 209 -26.96 21.65 -3.00
CA TYR A 209 -25.82 21.76 -2.10
C TYR A 209 -24.52 21.45 -2.84
N LYS A 210 -23.47 22.22 -2.54
CA LYS A 210 -22.15 22.11 -3.19
C LYS A 210 -21.06 22.02 -2.13
N GLU A 211 -20.17 21.05 -2.31
CA GLU A 211 -19.02 20.85 -1.41
C GLU A 211 -17.72 20.71 -2.19
N GLN A 212 -16.64 21.31 -1.68
CA GLN A 212 -15.33 21.29 -2.33
C GLN A 212 -14.39 20.32 -1.63
N PHE A 213 -13.77 19.42 -2.42
CA PHE A 213 -12.82 18.44 -1.92
C PHE A 213 -11.42 18.70 -2.46
N THR A 214 -10.43 18.54 -1.57
CA THR A 214 -9.01 18.41 -1.94
C THR A 214 -8.62 16.95 -1.84
N LEU A 215 -8.34 16.33 -2.99
CA LEU A 215 -7.92 14.94 -3.08
C LEU A 215 -6.40 14.86 -3.13
N ASN A 216 -5.79 14.05 -2.26
CA ASN A 216 -4.35 13.81 -2.29
C ASN A 216 -4.05 12.67 -3.25
N ILE A 217 -3.04 12.83 -4.10
CA ILE A 217 -2.59 11.76 -4.98
C ILE A 217 -1.42 11.06 -4.31
N ILE A 218 -1.62 9.79 -3.96
CA ILE A 218 -0.63 8.98 -3.26
C ILE A 218 0.02 7.98 -4.23
N LYS A 219 1.35 7.95 -4.26
CA LYS A 219 2.12 6.92 -4.96
C LYS A 219 2.10 5.64 -4.12
N GLU A 220 1.60 4.55 -4.70
CA GLU A 220 1.71 3.24 -4.06
C GLU A 220 3.16 2.82 -3.96
N ASN A 221 3.46 2.03 -2.93
CA ASN A 221 4.79 1.51 -2.71
C ASN A 221 5.06 0.33 -3.65
N SER A 222 6.20 0.35 -4.33
CA SER A 222 6.68 -0.75 -5.15
C SER A 222 7.61 -1.64 -4.33
N PRO A 223 7.52 -2.98 -4.41
CA PRO A 223 8.43 -3.84 -3.69
C PRO A 223 9.86 -3.76 -4.26
N PRO A 224 10.90 -4.00 -3.44
CA PRO A 224 12.26 -4.05 -3.93
C PRO A 224 12.46 -5.18 -4.96
N THR A 225 13.27 -4.92 -5.99
CA THR A 225 13.44 -5.81 -7.15
C THR A 225 14.78 -6.54 -7.19
N GLY A 226 15.76 -6.16 -6.36
CA GLY A 226 17.05 -6.83 -6.33
C GLY A 226 17.92 -6.48 -5.14
N ILE A 227 18.84 -7.37 -4.81
CA ILE A 227 19.89 -7.14 -3.80
C ILE A 227 21.26 -7.45 -4.43
N SER A 228 22.25 -6.60 -4.16
CA SER A 228 23.66 -6.85 -4.44
C SER A 228 24.52 -6.60 -3.20
N ILE A 229 25.71 -7.19 -3.19
CA ILE A 229 26.75 -6.92 -2.19
C ILE A 229 28.04 -6.53 -2.91
N SER A 230 28.80 -5.58 -2.35
CA SER A 230 29.98 -4.99 -2.99
C SER A 230 31.15 -5.97 -3.20
N ASN A 231 31.15 -7.11 -2.52
CA ASN A 231 32.23 -8.09 -2.57
C ASN A 231 31.65 -9.50 -2.42
N LEU A 232 32.17 -10.44 -3.21
CA LEU A 232 31.78 -11.86 -3.21
C LEU A 232 32.98 -12.77 -2.94
N VAL A 233 34.08 -12.22 -2.42
CA VAL A 233 35.28 -12.96 -2.04
C VAL A 233 35.57 -12.73 -0.57
N ILE A 234 35.84 -13.81 0.15
CA ILE A 234 36.25 -13.77 1.56
C ILE A 234 37.66 -14.36 1.61
N ASP A 235 38.61 -13.58 2.10
CA ASP A 235 39.94 -14.10 2.41
C ASP A 235 39.86 -14.93 3.69
N ASP A 236 40.45 -16.13 3.67
CA ASP A 236 40.40 -17.07 4.79
C ASP A 236 41.15 -16.58 6.05
N THR A 237 41.98 -15.55 5.90
CA THR A 237 42.72 -14.89 6.98
C THR A 237 41.94 -13.78 7.68
N LEU A 238 40.68 -13.49 7.29
CA LEU A 238 39.88 -12.46 7.95
C LEU A 238 39.51 -12.87 9.38
N ASP A 239 39.86 -12.03 10.34
CA ASP A 239 39.46 -12.18 11.74
C ASP A 239 37.93 -12.05 11.90
N ILE A 240 37.38 -12.59 12.99
CA ILE A 240 35.98 -12.38 13.39
C ILE A 240 35.69 -10.88 13.52
N GLY A 241 34.57 -10.43 12.96
CA GLY A 241 34.14 -9.03 12.96
C GLY A 241 34.73 -8.20 11.82
N SER A 242 35.48 -8.80 10.90
CA SER A 242 36.01 -8.14 9.71
C SER A 242 34.90 -7.78 8.73
N TYR A 243 35.04 -6.62 8.07
CA TYR A 243 34.12 -6.17 7.04
C TYR A 243 34.26 -7.02 5.76
N VAL A 244 33.14 -7.51 5.23
CA VAL A 244 33.09 -8.31 4.00
C VAL A 244 32.63 -7.45 2.83
N GLY A 245 31.54 -6.72 2.99
CA GLY A 245 30.93 -5.92 1.93
C GLY A 245 29.66 -5.22 2.40
N LYS A 246 29.19 -4.29 1.57
CA LYS A 246 27.97 -3.52 1.80
C LYS A 246 26.89 -3.97 0.85
N PHE A 247 25.69 -4.18 1.38
CA PHE A 247 24.49 -4.46 0.63
C PHE A 247 23.94 -3.19 -0.01
N THR A 248 23.36 -3.36 -1.19
CA THR A 248 22.54 -2.36 -1.87
C THR A 248 21.30 -3.05 -2.43
N THR A 249 20.17 -2.37 -2.34
CA THR A 249 18.88 -2.85 -2.86
C THR A 249 18.46 -1.98 -4.04
N ILE A 250 17.92 -2.62 -5.07
CA ILE A 250 17.31 -1.96 -6.23
C ILE A 250 15.82 -1.91 -5.97
N ASP A 251 15.26 -0.70 -6.01
CA ASP A 251 13.85 -0.46 -5.72
C ASP A 251 13.27 0.52 -6.75
N PRO A 252 12.05 0.29 -7.25
CA PRO A 252 11.40 1.22 -8.17
C PRO A 252 10.99 2.56 -7.55
N ASP A 253 10.85 2.64 -6.22
CA ASP A 253 10.45 3.86 -5.52
C ASP A 253 11.65 4.79 -5.29
N ASP A 254 11.42 6.10 -5.50
CA ASP A 254 12.43 7.12 -5.30
C ASP A 254 12.70 7.34 -3.80
N VAL A 255 13.97 7.22 -3.41
CA VAL A 255 14.46 7.55 -2.05
C VAL A 255 13.84 6.66 -0.96
N ASP A 256 14.09 5.35 -1.05
CA ASP A 256 13.75 4.40 0.02
C ASP A 256 14.94 4.11 0.98
N THR A 257 14.63 3.60 2.16
CA THR A 257 15.60 3.09 3.14
C THR A 257 15.39 1.60 3.36
N PHE A 258 16.48 0.84 3.36
CA PHE A 258 16.42 -0.62 3.44
C PHE A 258 17.00 -1.16 4.74
N THR A 259 16.33 -2.18 5.28
CA THR A 259 16.84 -3.01 6.36
C THR A 259 17.25 -4.38 5.83
N TYR A 260 18.31 -4.95 6.38
CA TYR A 260 18.84 -6.24 5.96
C TYR A 260 18.88 -7.21 7.13
N VAL A 261 18.33 -8.41 6.91
CA VAL A 261 18.31 -9.48 7.91
C VAL A 261 18.66 -10.82 7.26
N PHE A 262 19.26 -11.72 8.04
CA PHE A 262 19.37 -13.11 7.61
C PHE A 262 18.00 -13.77 7.68
N GLU A 263 17.69 -14.58 6.67
CA GLU A 263 16.46 -15.36 6.62
C GLU A 263 16.79 -16.85 6.43
N THR A 264 15.96 -17.73 6.97
CA THR A 264 16.07 -19.18 6.73
C THR A 264 15.25 -19.55 5.51
N SER A 265 15.87 -20.15 4.50
CA SER A 265 15.15 -20.66 3.34
C SER A 265 14.53 -22.04 3.62
N THR A 266 13.46 -22.38 2.91
CA THR A 266 12.93 -23.74 2.88
C THR A 266 13.93 -24.75 2.28
N ASN A 267 14.86 -24.27 1.46
CA ASN A 267 16.06 -25.00 1.08
C ASN A 267 17.22 -24.61 2.02
N PRO A 268 17.58 -25.43 3.02
CA PRO A 268 18.60 -25.06 4.00
C PRO A 268 19.97 -24.83 3.38
N GLU A 269 20.27 -25.40 2.20
CA GLU A 269 21.56 -25.26 1.51
C GLU A 269 21.86 -23.81 1.10
N ILE A 270 20.83 -22.99 0.85
CA ILE A 270 21.04 -21.59 0.43
C ILE A 270 21.17 -20.63 1.61
N SER A 271 20.97 -21.11 2.84
CA SER A 271 21.12 -20.34 4.09
C SER A 271 22.08 -21.01 5.07
N LYS A 272 22.84 -22.01 4.63
CA LYS A 272 23.62 -22.92 5.49
C LYS A 272 24.71 -22.21 6.30
N ASP A 273 25.21 -21.08 5.82
CA ASP A 273 26.31 -20.34 6.45
C ASP A 273 25.89 -18.99 7.05
N ASN A 274 24.58 -18.74 7.22
CA ASN A 274 24.10 -17.48 7.82
C ASN A 274 24.70 -17.23 9.22
N ASP A 275 24.97 -18.30 9.99
CA ASP A 275 25.56 -18.23 11.32
C ASP A 275 27.03 -17.77 11.33
N LYS A 276 27.71 -17.79 10.17
CA LYS A 276 29.12 -17.39 10.01
C LYS A 276 29.31 -15.89 9.82
N PHE A 277 28.23 -15.12 9.83
CA PHE A 277 28.26 -13.68 9.62
C PHE A 277 27.36 -12.92 10.60
N SER A 278 27.56 -11.61 10.62
CA SER A 278 26.66 -10.65 11.26
C SER A 278 26.37 -9.51 10.30
N ILE A 279 25.15 -8.98 10.33
CA ILE A 279 24.78 -7.78 9.58
C ILE A 279 24.70 -6.63 10.58
N LYS A 280 25.34 -5.51 10.25
CA LYS A 280 25.21 -4.24 10.99
C LYS A 280 24.83 -3.16 9.99
N ASN A 281 23.62 -2.63 10.14
CA ASN A 281 23.01 -1.71 9.18
C ASN A 281 22.95 -2.33 7.78
N ASP A 282 23.71 -1.78 6.83
CA ASP A 282 23.80 -2.20 5.43
C ASP A 282 25.03 -3.06 5.13
N SER A 283 25.80 -3.43 6.15
CA SER A 283 27.13 -4.00 5.98
C SER A 283 27.25 -5.39 6.61
N LEU A 284 27.88 -6.29 5.86
CA LEU A 284 28.15 -7.67 6.25
C LEU A 284 29.53 -7.78 6.91
N PHE A 285 29.58 -8.48 8.04
CA PHE A 285 30.81 -8.74 8.79
C PHE A 285 30.95 -10.23 9.07
N THR A 286 32.18 -10.73 9.14
CA THR A 286 32.46 -12.10 9.56
C THR A 286 32.05 -12.32 11.02
N ASN A 287 31.57 -13.51 11.35
CA ASN A 287 31.29 -13.99 12.70
C ASN A 287 31.95 -15.37 12.95
N TYR A 288 32.92 -15.72 12.10
CA TYR A 288 33.59 -17.00 12.04
C TYR A 288 35.01 -16.83 11.47
N GLU A 289 35.92 -17.74 11.85
CA GLU A 289 37.28 -17.81 11.32
C GLU A 289 37.31 -18.70 10.07
N PHE A 290 37.55 -18.12 8.89
CA PHE A 290 37.44 -18.85 7.62
C PHE A 290 38.65 -19.72 7.25
N ILE A 291 39.74 -19.68 8.04
CA ILE A 291 40.98 -20.42 7.80
C ILE A 291 40.75 -21.94 7.72
N ASP A 292 39.84 -22.46 8.53
CA ASP A 292 39.47 -23.88 8.59
C ASP A 292 38.16 -24.20 7.84
N TYR A 293 37.59 -23.24 7.11
CA TYR A 293 36.35 -23.44 6.38
C TYR A 293 36.56 -24.49 5.27
N LYS A 294 35.72 -25.53 5.27
CA LYS A 294 35.96 -26.74 4.47
C LYS A 294 35.63 -26.55 2.99
N ASP A 295 34.60 -25.78 2.70
CA ASP A 295 34.09 -25.60 1.34
C ASP A 295 34.84 -24.46 0.62
N ALA A 296 34.93 -24.54 -0.71
CA ALA A 296 35.47 -23.45 -1.52
C ALA A 296 34.50 -22.25 -1.63
N THR A 297 33.24 -22.46 -1.28
CA THR A 297 32.17 -21.47 -1.38
C THR A 297 31.33 -21.44 -0.12
N CYS A 298 31.01 -20.24 0.34
CA CYS A 298 30.14 -19.97 1.48
C CYS A 298 28.85 -19.30 0.98
N ILE A 299 27.69 -19.72 1.48
CA ILE A 299 26.38 -19.29 0.98
C ILE A 299 25.51 -18.75 2.12
N ILE A 300 25.05 -17.50 1.95
CA ILE A 300 24.11 -16.85 2.87
C ILE A 300 22.80 -16.52 2.14
N TYR A 301 21.73 -16.37 2.91
CA TYR A 301 20.41 -15.92 2.46
C TYR A 301 19.99 -14.66 3.22
N VAL A 302 19.78 -13.57 2.49
CA VAL A 302 19.52 -12.24 3.04
C VAL A 302 18.21 -11.72 2.50
N LYS A 303 17.38 -11.21 3.40
CA LYS A 303 16.18 -10.43 3.08
C LYS A 303 16.48 -8.95 3.21
N SER A 304 16.05 -8.17 2.21
CA SER A 304 15.99 -6.72 2.28
C SER A 304 14.53 -6.28 2.30
N SER A 305 14.19 -5.43 3.26
CA SER A 305 12.86 -4.82 3.39
C SER A 305 12.98 -3.31 3.27
N ASP A 306 12.06 -2.70 2.53
CA ASP A 306 11.90 -1.25 2.46
C ASP A 306 11.25 -0.67 3.74
N HIS A 307 11.06 0.65 3.78
CA HIS A 307 10.48 1.33 4.94
C HIS A 307 8.99 1.04 5.17
N LYS A 308 8.26 0.53 4.16
CA LYS A 308 6.84 0.16 4.26
C LYS A 308 6.63 -1.34 4.48
N GLY A 309 7.70 -2.12 4.52
CA GLY A 309 7.72 -3.54 4.86
C GLY A 309 7.66 -4.49 3.67
N GLU A 310 7.55 -4.00 2.44
CA GLU A 310 7.70 -4.85 1.26
C GLU A 310 9.16 -5.32 1.14
N SER A 311 9.37 -6.52 0.60
CA SER A 311 10.68 -7.16 0.71
C SER A 311 11.01 -8.14 -0.39
N ILE A 312 12.31 -8.34 -0.56
CA ILE A 312 12.88 -9.37 -1.43
C ILE A 312 13.97 -10.13 -0.66
N ALA A 313 14.14 -11.41 -0.97
CA ALA A 313 15.20 -12.23 -0.41
C ALA A 313 16.07 -12.84 -1.52
N LYS A 314 17.36 -12.93 -1.27
CA LYS A 314 18.36 -13.42 -2.24
C LYS A 314 19.49 -14.15 -1.54
N HIS A 315 19.96 -15.23 -2.16
CA HIS A 315 21.18 -15.90 -1.71
C HIS A 315 22.42 -15.31 -2.37
N PHE A 316 23.52 -15.30 -1.64
CA PHE A 316 24.83 -14.86 -2.12
C PHE A 316 25.85 -15.98 -1.89
N SER A 317 26.62 -16.30 -2.94
CA SER A 317 27.70 -17.28 -2.89
C SER A 317 29.05 -16.56 -2.91
N PHE A 318 29.77 -16.65 -1.80
CA PHE A 318 31.11 -16.10 -1.64
C PHE A 318 32.15 -17.15 -1.97
N THR A 319 33.17 -16.76 -2.73
CA THR A 319 34.36 -17.59 -2.94
C THR A 319 35.31 -17.40 -1.77
N ILE A 320 35.76 -18.50 -1.17
CA ILE A 320 36.79 -18.44 -0.13
C ILE A 320 38.16 -18.44 -0.82
N ASN A 321 38.85 -17.32 -0.72
CA ASN A 321 40.22 -17.21 -1.19
C ASN A 321 41.15 -17.76 -0.11
N LYS A 322 41.66 -18.97 -0.35
CA LYS A 322 42.54 -19.63 0.61
C LYS A 322 43.96 -19.12 0.51
N THR A 323 44.48 -18.61 1.60
CA THR A 323 45.88 -18.25 1.71
C THR A 323 46.69 -19.55 1.73
N THR A 324 47.54 -19.74 0.72
CA THR A 324 48.52 -20.82 0.74
C THR A 324 49.53 -20.53 1.86
N SER A 325 49.21 -20.96 3.08
CA SER A 325 50.16 -20.98 4.18
C SER A 325 51.32 -21.90 3.78
N PHE A 326 52.53 -21.40 3.99
CA PHE A 326 53.77 -22.15 3.85
C PHE A 326 53.61 -23.57 4.40
N ASN A 327 53.84 -24.58 3.55
CA ASN A 327 54.00 -25.96 4.03
C ASN A 327 55.09 -25.96 5.10
N PRO A 328 54.84 -26.44 6.34
CA PRO A 328 55.94 -26.90 7.16
C PRO A 328 56.62 -28.02 6.37
N LEU A 329 57.96 -27.94 6.26
CA LEU A 329 58.79 -28.95 5.61
C LEU A 329 58.52 -30.32 6.25
N THR A 330 57.56 -31.04 5.68
CA THR A 330 57.52 -32.48 5.71
C THR A 330 58.41 -32.93 4.56
N ASP A 331 59.40 -33.77 4.87
CA ASP A 331 60.44 -34.27 3.98
C ASP A 331 59.89 -34.64 2.59
N LYS A 332 59.96 -33.70 1.65
CA LYS A 332 59.90 -34.00 0.22
C LYS A 332 61.26 -34.59 -0.12
N GLU A 333 61.25 -35.83 -0.61
CA GLU A 333 62.41 -36.47 -1.22
C GLU A 333 63.16 -35.47 -2.12
N THR A 334 64.36 -35.05 -1.68
CA THR A 334 65.17 -34.07 -2.40
C THR A 334 65.65 -34.69 -3.71
N LYS A 335 65.30 -34.08 -4.84
CA LYS A 335 65.75 -34.46 -6.20
C LYS A 335 67.27 -34.29 -6.44
N PHE A 336 68.04 -33.99 -5.40
CA PHE A 336 69.48 -33.82 -5.44
C PHE A 336 70.09 -34.06 -4.06
N ARG A 337 71.37 -34.45 -4.04
CA ARG A 337 72.15 -34.67 -2.81
C ARG A 337 73.43 -33.86 -2.88
N ILE A 338 73.73 -33.10 -1.82
CA ILE A 338 74.94 -32.32 -1.68
C ILE A 338 75.76 -32.89 -0.51
N TYR A 339 77.00 -33.28 -0.77
CA TYR A 339 77.86 -33.90 0.24
C TYR A 339 79.36 -33.78 -0.09
N PRO A 340 80.23 -33.77 0.92
CA PRO A 340 79.89 -33.68 2.35
C PRO A 340 79.45 -32.26 2.73
N ASN A 341 78.52 -32.17 3.67
CA ASN A 341 78.18 -30.92 4.34
C ASN A 341 78.27 -31.18 5.86
N PRO A 342 79.31 -30.68 6.56
CA PRO A 342 80.28 -29.66 6.13
C PRO A 342 81.30 -30.13 5.07
N VAL A 343 81.72 -29.22 4.18
CA VAL A 343 82.74 -29.46 3.14
C VAL A 343 84.11 -28.95 3.60
N VAL A 344 85.17 -29.68 3.22
CA VAL A 344 86.57 -29.27 3.42
C VAL A 344 87.20 -28.90 2.07
N ASP A 345 87.49 -29.88 1.21
CA ASP A 345 88.16 -29.61 -0.08
C ASP A 345 87.23 -29.67 -1.28
N TYR A 346 86.34 -30.66 -1.34
CA TYR A 346 85.50 -30.88 -2.51
C TYR A 346 84.05 -31.11 -2.13
N LEU A 347 83.15 -30.34 -2.75
CA LEU A 347 81.71 -30.52 -2.65
C LEU A 347 81.22 -31.33 -3.84
N ASN A 348 80.50 -32.43 -3.59
CA ASN A 348 79.82 -33.21 -4.62
C ASN A 348 78.34 -32.88 -4.64
N ILE A 349 77.79 -32.76 -5.84
CA ILE A 349 76.36 -32.54 -6.07
C ILE A 349 75.86 -33.61 -7.04
N SER A 350 75.00 -34.50 -6.56
CA SER A 350 74.32 -35.55 -7.33
C SER A 350 72.89 -35.10 -7.68
N LEU A 351 72.51 -35.17 -8.95
CA LEU A 351 71.28 -34.59 -9.51
C LEU A 351 70.63 -35.55 -10.53
N GLN A 352 69.29 -35.53 -10.63
CA GLN A 352 68.50 -36.30 -11.60
C GLN A 352 67.91 -35.42 -12.74
N ALA A 353 68.73 -34.64 -13.46
CA ALA A 353 68.26 -33.85 -14.61
C ALA A 353 69.40 -33.34 -15.53
N ASP A 354 69.14 -33.22 -16.83
CA ASP A 354 70.13 -32.76 -17.82
C ASP A 354 70.26 -31.22 -17.88
N SER A 355 71.50 -30.74 -17.75
CA SER A 355 71.99 -29.37 -17.95
C SER A 355 71.42 -28.28 -17.01
N ARG A 356 72.31 -27.63 -16.25
CA ARG A 356 71.96 -26.60 -15.24
C ARG A 356 73.07 -25.59 -14.98
N THR A 357 72.70 -24.50 -14.33
CA THR A 357 73.63 -23.50 -13.78
C THR A 357 73.70 -23.65 -12.26
N ILE A 358 74.88 -23.91 -11.71
CA ILE A 358 75.13 -23.94 -10.27
C ILE A 358 75.79 -22.62 -9.88
N LYS A 359 75.18 -21.89 -8.96
CA LYS A 359 75.66 -20.61 -8.42
C LYS A 359 75.95 -20.77 -6.94
N ILE A 360 77.11 -20.27 -6.50
CA ILE A 360 77.52 -20.29 -5.10
C ILE A 360 77.53 -18.87 -4.58
N PHE A 361 76.84 -18.62 -3.47
CA PHE A 361 76.78 -17.33 -2.82
C PHE A 361 77.34 -17.39 -1.40
N ASP A 362 77.91 -16.30 -0.91
CA ASP A 362 78.12 -16.14 0.55
C ASP A 362 76.79 -15.79 1.26
N VAL A 363 76.79 -15.79 2.59
CA VAL A 363 75.60 -15.45 3.40
C VAL A 363 75.06 -14.03 3.18
N VAL A 364 75.84 -13.14 2.58
CA VAL A 364 75.44 -11.77 2.26
C VAL A 364 74.84 -11.69 0.85
N GLY A 365 74.86 -12.80 0.10
CA GLY A 365 74.29 -12.89 -1.25
C GLY A 365 75.28 -12.54 -2.37
N ASN A 366 76.58 -12.38 -2.08
CA ASN A 366 77.57 -12.15 -3.13
C ASN A 366 77.87 -13.45 -3.86
N LEU A 367 77.80 -13.42 -5.19
CA LEU A 367 78.12 -14.54 -6.06
C LEU A 367 79.63 -14.84 -6.02
N LYS A 368 80.00 -16.04 -5.58
CA LYS A 368 81.38 -16.54 -5.50
C LYS A 368 81.79 -17.39 -6.69
N SER A 369 80.85 -18.14 -7.27
CA SER A 369 81.15 -19.02 -8.40
C SER A 369 79.90 -19.31 -9.23
N VAL A 370 80.09 -19.53 -10.53
CA VAL A 370 79.08 -19.99 -11.48
C VAL A 370 79.65 -21.15 -12.28
N LEU A 371 78.93 -22.26 -12.32
CA LEU A 371 79.31 -23.46 -13.05
C LEU A 371 78.17 -23.88 -13.98
N TYR A 372 78.49 -24.09 -15.24
CA TYR A 372 77.58 -24.68 -16.22
C TYR A 372 77.92 -26.16 -16.32
N ASN A 373 76.97 -27.03 -15.94
CA ASN A 373 77.23 -28.45 -15.90
C ASN A 373 76.11 -29.26 -16.54
N LYS A 374 76.50 -30.28 -17.32
CA LYS A 374 75.62 -31.23 -17.99
C LYS A 374 75.68 -32.66 -17.41
N SER A 375 76.67 -32.97 -16.56
CA SER A 375 76.83 -34.29 -15.93
C SER A 375 75.86 -34.49 -14.76
N ASN A 376 75.38 -35.69 -14.43
CA ASN A 376 74.53 -35.91 -13.23
C ASN A 376 75.29 -35.79 -11.90
N GLU A 377 76.62 -35.87 -11.94
CA GLU A 377 77.49 -35.61 -10.78
C GLU A 377 78.41 -34.43 -11.06
N VAL A 378 78.50 -33.52 -10.09
CA VAL A 378 79.38 -32.34 -10.14
C VAL A 378 80.29 -32.34 -8.94
N LYS A 379 81.58 -32.21 -9.18
CA LYS A 379 82.58 -32.01 -8.15
C LYS A 379 83.09 -30.58 -8.21
N ILE A 380 82.99 -29.85 -7.12
CA ILE A 380 83.36 -28.45 -7.00
C ILE A 380 84.52 -28.34 -6.01
N ASP A 381 85.60 -27.69 -6.40
CA ASP A 381 86.72 -27.36 -5.51
C ASP A 381 86.32 -26.21 -4.57
N PHE A 382 86.30 -26.53 -3.28
CA PHE A 382 86.04 -25.64 -2.16
C PHE A 382 87.31 -25.27 -1.39
N GLY A 383 88.49 -25.77 -1.76
CA GLY A 383 89.74 -25.56 -1.02
C GLY A 383 90.13 -24.08 -0.86
N ASN A 384 89.79 -23.26 -1.85
CA ASN A 384 90.06 -21.81 -1.83
C ASN A 384 88.93 -20.96 -1.21
N PHE A 385 87.83 -21.58 -0.79
CA PHE A 385 86.74 -20.87 -0.12
C PHE A 385 87.07 -20.67 1.35
N LYS A 386 86.84 -19.46 1.87
CA LYS A 386 87.00 -19.17 3.31
C LYS A 386 86.00 -19.97 4.14
N ASN A 387 86.33 -20.31 5.38
CA ASN A 387 85.37 -20.93 6.30
C ASN A 387 84.12 -20.07 6.47
N GLY A 388 82.97 -20.72 6.47
CA GLY A 388 81.70 -20.03 6.55
C GLY A 388 80.58 -20.80 5.87
N LEU A 389 79.38 -20.23 5.99
CA LEU A 389 78.18 -20.76 5.35
C LEU A 389 78.06 -20.21 3.93
N TYR A 390 77.74 -21.08 2.98
CA TYR A 390 77.50 -20.76 1.59
C TYR A 390 76.13 -21.23 1.18
N ILE A 391 75.54 -20.53 0.22
CA ILE A 391 74.26 -20.88 -0.38
C ILE A 391 74.53 -21.40 -1.79
N ILE A 392 74.14 -22.64 -2.06
CA ILE A 392 74.24 -23.25 -3.38
C ILE A 392 72.88 -23.17 -4.04
N ARG A 393 72.76 -22.41 -5.12
CA ARG A 393 71.56 -22.36 -5.95
C ARG A 393 71.80 -23.13 -7.25
N ILE A 394 70.89 -24.03 -7.58
CA ILE A 394 70.90 -24.83 -8.79
C ILE A 394 69.70 -24.39 -9.63
N GLU A 395 69.96 -23.86 -10.83
CA GLU A 395 68.94 -23.42 -11.78
C GLU A 395 68.87 -24.44 -12.93
N MET A 396 67.74 -25.12 -13.06
CA MET A 396 67.49 -26.13 -14.09
C MET A 396 67.01 -25.46 -15.39
N ASN A 397 67.13 -26.18 -16.52
CA ASN A 397 66.69 -25.69 -17.83
C ASN A 397 65.17 -25.42 -17.93
N ASP A 398 64.35 -26.08 -17.11
CA ASP A 398 62.90 -25.84 -17.04
C ASP A 398 62.54 -24.56 -16.25
N GLY A 399 63.56 -23.80 -15.82
CA GLY A 399 63.40 -22.59 -15.01
C GLY A 399 63.21 -22.87 -13.52
N SER A 400 63.11 -24.14 -13.10
CA SER A 400 63.03 -24.47 -11.68
C SER A 400 64.37 -24.20 -10.99
N THR A 401 64.30 -23.64 -9.78
CA THR A 401 65.49 -23.37 -8.97
C THR A 401 65.42 -24.12 -7.67
N SER A 402 66.53 -24.71 -7.24
CA SER A 402 66.67 -25.30 -5.91
C SER A 402 67.83 -24.68 -5.16
N THR A 403 67.77 -24.64 -3.83
CA THR A 403 68.77 -23.97 -3.00
C THR A 403 69.06 -24.80 -1.76
N ASP A 404 70.34 -24.93 -1.41
CA ASP A 404 70.79 -25.61 -0.20
C ASP A 404 71.93 -24.83 0.49
N LYS A 405 72.11 -25.08 1.78
CA LYS A 405 73.11 -24.41 2.62
C LYS A 405 74.28 -25.35 2.87
N VAL A 406 75.49 -24.92 2.52
CA VAL A 406 76.73 -25.69 2.69
C VAL A 406 77.66 -24.98 3.65
N LEU A 407 78.13 -25.68 4.68
CA LEU A 407 79.10 -25.17 5.64
C LEU A 407 80.52 -25.57 5.22
N LYS A 408 81.41 -24.61 4.96
CA LYS A 408 82.85 -24.85 4.75
C LYS A 408 83.60 -24.80 6.09
N LYS A 409 84.41 -25.83 6.36
CA LYS A 409 85.33 -25.94 7.50
C LYS A 409 86.76 -26.19 7.03
N ASP A 410 87.75 -25.97 7.90
CA ASP A 410 89.16 -26.25 7.65
C ASP A 410 89.45 -27.73 7.38
#